data_AF-A0A922MXU8-F1
#
_entry.id   AF-A0A922MXU8-F1
#
_cell.length_a   1.000
_cell.length_b   1.000
_cell.length_c   1.000
_cell.angle_alpha   90.00
_cell.angle_beta   90.00
_cell.angle_gamma   90.00
#
_symmetry.space_group_name_H-M   'P 1'
#
loop_
_entity.id
_entity.type
_entity.pdbx_description
1 polymer ?
#
loop_
_entity_poly.entity_id
_entity_poly.type
_entity_poly.pdbx_seq_one_letter_code
_entity_poly.pdbx_strand_id
1 'polypeptide(L)'
;MVSGCCGCCSALRPRYKRLVDNIFPAIPQDGLVKTNMEKLTFYSLSSPEKLDRIGEYLFQKASRDIYRRRHGFVIIAMEAMDQLLVACHSQTLNLFVESFLKMVQKLLESTDPQLQILATQSYSYSVVEALMQHLDAGGDRSTDARDYTRVRAARAAVLSNIVAIAAADSKETDEKLYQEALINALGEFADHLPDFQKIDIMMFIINKVPSSQRANKGTKADAMLQSILLKSLLKVGTTYRTVELSKAFPAAFLEALLRLAGGAGGRARATLQRILHTLLDRRDNATRVAAPT
;
A
#
# COMPACT_ATOMS: atom_id res chain seq x y z
N MET A 1 -18.57 35.90 20.53
CA MET A 1 -19.07 35.29 21.78
C MET A 1 -19.33 33.82 21.45
N VAL A 2 -18.35 32.93 21.62
CA VAL A 2 -17.98 32.22 22.86
C VAL A 2 -19.17 31.51 23.52
N SER A 3 -19.03 30.18 23.56
CA SER A 3 -19.52 29.22 24.56
C SER A 3 -21.02 28.90 24.61
N GLY A 4 -21.31 27.61 24.49
CA GLY A 4 -22.63 27.02 24.69
C GLY A 4 -22.51 25.50 24.77
N CYS A 5 -22.08 25.02 25.93
CA CYS A 5 -22.08 23.63 26.38
C CYS A 5 -23.30 22.80 25.93
N CYS A 6 -23.08 21.52 25.59
CA CYS A 6 -23.98 20.47 26.09
C CYS A 6 -23.24 19.13 26.22
N GLY A 7 -22.65 18.93 27.40
CA GLY A 7 -22.07 17.67 27.88
C GLY A 7 -23.12 16.64 28.33
N CYS A 8 -24.31 16.62 27.73
CA CYS A 8 -25.41 15.71 28.09
C CYS A 8 -25.69 14.62 27.04
N CYS A 9 -24.85 14.49 26.00
CA CYS A 9 -25.06 13.53 24.91
C CYS A 9 -24.20 12.26 24.99
N SER A 10 -23.43 12.09 26.07
CA SER A 10 -22.57 10.91 26.25
C SER A 10 -23.39 9.65 26.51
N ALA A 11 -24.60 9.75 27.10
CA ALA A 11 -25.43 8.61 27.49
C ALA A 11 -26.22 7.96 26.33
N LEU A 12 -26.47 8.70 25.23
CA LEU A 12 -27.20 8.22 24.04
C LEU A 12 -26.27 7.75 22.91
N ARG A 13 -24.96 7.96 23.02
CA ARG A 13 -24.02 7.50 21.99
C ARG A 13 -23.87 5.98 22.04
N PRO A 14 -23.91 5.28 20.89
CA PRO A 14 -23.60 3.86 20.83
C PRO A 14 -22.26 3.54 21.53
N ARG A 15 -22.22 2.42 22.26
CA ARG A 15 -21.05 2.02 23.09
C ARG A 15 -19.73 2.04 22.31
N TYR A 16 -19.74 1.57 21.07
CA TYR A 16 -18.55 1.55 20.21
C TYR A 16 -17.98 2.95 19.93
N LYS A 17 -18.83 3.97 19.74
CA LYS A 17 -18.38 5.35 19.51
C LYS A 17 -17.68 5.93 20.73
N ARG A 18 -18.17 5.62 21.94
CA ARG A 18 -17.52 6.05 23.19
C ARG A 18 -16.17 5.39 23.38
N LEU A 19 -16.07 4.09 23.09
CA LEU A 19 -14.80 3.37 23.15
C LEU A 19 -13.78 3.97 22.18
N VAL A 20 -14.20 4.25 20.94
CA VAL A 20 -13.36 4.95 19.96
C VAL A 20 -12.99 6.36 20.44
N ASP A 21 -13.94 7.16 20.93
CA ASP A 21 -13.64 8.51 21.40
C ASP A 21 -12.63 8.53 22.57
N ASN A 22 -12.65 7.50 23.41
CA ASN A 22 -11.74 7.38 24.56
C ASN A 22 -10.29 7.02 24.19
N ILE A 23 -10.01 6.55 22.96
CA ILE A 23 -8.62 6.30 22.54
C ILE A 23 -7.89 7.59 22.17
N PHE A 24 -8.64 8.68 21.91
CA PHE A 24 -8.08 9.98 21.53
C PHE A 24 -7.80 10.83 22.78
N PRO A 25 -6.56 11.29 22.98
CA PRO A 25 -6.21 12.21 24.05
C PRO A 25 -6.76 13.62 23.81
N ALA A 26 -6.67 14.49 24.82
CA ALA A 26 -7.01 15.90 24.68
C ALA A 26 -6.01 16.66 23.78
N ILE A 27 -4.73 16.25 23.80
CA ILE A 27 -3.65 16.84 23.01
C ILE A 27 -3.08 15.77 22.08
N PRO A 28 -2.89 16.05 20.77
CA PRO A 28 -2.39 15.05 19.82
C PRO A 28 -1.00 14.48 20.13
N GLN A 29 -0.19 15.18 20.93
CA GLN A 29 1.18 14.77 21.27
C GLN A 29 1.22 13.62 22.27
N ASP A 30 0.14 13.42 23.04
CA ASP A 30 0.07 12.34 24.04
C ASP A 30 -0.08 10.96 23.39
N GLY A 31 -0.34 10.92 22.07
CA GLY A 31 -0.45 9.70 21.29
C GLY A 31 -1.66 8.84 21.64
N LEU A 32 -1.72 7.66 21.05
CA LEU A 32 -2.83 6.72 21.25
C LEU A 32 -2.87 6.20 22.70
N VAL A 33 -4.04 6.30 23.34
CA VAL A 33 -4.20 5.84 24.74
C VAL A 33 -4.27 4.32 24.80
N LYS A 34 -3.12 3.67 25.03
CA LYS A 34 -2.94 2.20 24.97
C LYS A 34 -3.97 1.40 25.76
N THR A 35 -4.22 1.75 27.02
CA THR A 35 -5.21 1.03 27.86
C THR A 35 -6.63 1.09 27.30
N ASN A 36 -7.01 2.18 26.62
CA ASN A 36 -8.31 2.29 25.98
C ASN A 36 -8.33 1.58 24.63
N MET A 37 -7.18 1.53 23.95
CA MET A 37 -6.99 0.76 22.74
C MET A 37 -7.15 -0.74 22.98
N GLU A 38 -6.51 -1.29 24.02
CA GLU A 38 -6.68 -2.70 24.42
C GLU A 38 -8.15 -3.07 24.66
N LYS A 39 -8.90 -2.18 25.33
CA LYS A 39 -10.35 -2.35 25.55
C LYS A 39 -11.13 -2.32 24.25
N LEU A 40 -10.75 -1.46 23.30
CA LEU A 40 -11.37 -1.36 21.99
C LEU A 40 -11.09 -2.64 21.18
N THR A 41 -9.86 -3.13 21.19
CA THR A 41 -9.43 -4.37 20.56
C THR A 41 -10.17 -5.58 21.14
N PHE A 42 -10.26 -5.70 22.46
CA PHE A 42 -11.03 -6.78 23.08
C PHE A 42 -12.51 -6.73 22.69
N TYR A 43 -13.08 -5.51 22.64
CA TYR A 43 -14.47 -5.29 22.26
C TYR A 43 -14.74 -5.62 20.78
N SER A 44 -13.80 -5.34 19.88
CA SER A 44 -13.92 -5.69 18.46
C SER A 44 -13.76 -7.19 18.22
N LEU A 45 -12.82 -7.85 18.89
CA LEU A 45 -12.65 -9.31 18.81
C LEU A 45 -13.85 -10.09 19.33
N SER A 46 -14.58 -9.52 20.30
CA SER A 46 -15.79 -10.14 20.86
C SER A 46 -16.97 -10.17 19.88
N SER A 47 -17.01 -9.31 18.87
CA SER A 47 -18.09 -9.32 17.86
C SER A 47 -17.66 -8.65 16.55
N PRO A 48 -17.52 -9.42 15.46
CA PRO A 48 -17.01 -8.91 14.19
C PRO A 48 -17.83 -7.78 13.54
N GLU A 49 -19.17 -7.83 13.60
CA GLU A 49 -20.03 -6.76 13.05
C GLU A 49 -19.77 -5.37 13.67
N LYS A 50 -19.18 -5.34 14.87
CA LYS A 50 -18.84 -4.09 15.56
C LYS A 50 -17.56 -3.50 15.01
N LEU A 51 -16.64 -4.33 14.53
CA LEU A 51 -15.38 -3.90 13.94
C LEU A 51 -15.63 -3.03 12.70
N ASP A 52 -16.56 -3.42 11.83
CA ASP A 52 -16.93 -2.64 10.65
C ASP A 52 -17.44 -1.24 11.02
N ARG A 53 -18.31 -1.16 12.03
CA ARG A 53 -18.85 0.12 12.54
C ARG A 53 -17.77 0.97 13.20
N ILE A 54 -16.77 0.34 13.83
CA ILE A 54 -15.60 1.01 14.42
C ILE A 54 -14.72 1.58 13.30
N GLY A 55 -14.40 0.79 12.27
CA GLY A 55 -13.62 1.21 11.11
C GLY A 55 -14.26 2.39 10.38
N GLU A 56 -15.56 2.30 10.06
CA GLU A 56 -16.30 3.38 9.41
C GLU A 56 -16.31 4.66 10.27
N TYR A 57 -16.48 4.53 11.58
CA TYR A 57 -16.49 5.69 12.47
C TYR A 57 -15.11 6.35 12.59
N LEU A 58 -14.04 5.56 12.66
CA LEU A 58 -12.66 6.05 12.63
C LEU A 58 -12.39 6.79 11.31
N PHE A 59 -12.81 6.22 10.17
CA PHE A 59 -12.71 6.84 8.85
C PHE A 59 -13.40 8.21 8.80
N GLN A 60 -14.65 8.29 9.26
CA GLN A 60 -15.39 9.55 9.31
C GLN A 60 -14.77 10.58 10.27
N LYS A 61 -14.15 10.13 11.36
CA LYS A 61 -13.47 11.00 12.32
C LYS A 61 -12.20 11.59 11.71
N ALA A 62 -11.31 10.75 11.19
CA ALA A 62 -10.09 11.21 10.53
C ALA A 62 -10.40 12.08 9.31
N SER A 63 -11.40 11.73 8.48
CA SER A 63 -11.82 12.56 7.35
C SER A 63 -12.19 14.00 7.76
N ARG A 64 -12.86 14.16 8.91
CA ARG A 64 -13.17 15.48 9.48
C ARG A 64 -11.91 16.18 10.01
N ASP A 65 -10.96 15.44 10.56
CA ASP A 65 -9.71 15.99 11.09
C ASP A 65 -8.71 16.38 9.99
N ILE A 66 -8.70 15.67 8.86
CA ILE A 66 -7.99 16.07 7.63
C ILE A 66 -8.54 17.42 7.15
N TYR A 67 -9.87 17.56 7.03
CA TYR A 67 -10.49 18.83 6.62
C TYR A 67 -10.17 19.99 7.58
N ARG A 68 -10.12 19.71 8.88
CA ARG A 68 -9.78 20.69 9.93
C ARG A 68 -8.28 20.90 10.13
N ARG A 69 -7.43 20.27 9.31
CA ARG A 69 -5.96 20.32 9.39
C ARG A 69 -5.41 19.92 10.78
N ARG A 70 -6.05 18.96 11.44
CA ARG A 70 -5.62 18.43 12.74
C ARG A 70 -4.85 17.12 12.57
N HIS A 71 -3.70 17.19 11.92
CA HIS A 71 -2.91 16.05 11.47
C HIS A 71 -2.53 15.08 12.61
N GLY A 72 -2.23 15.58 13.82
CA GLY A 72 -1.91 14.71 14.96
C GLY A 72 -3.03 13.73 15.35
N PHE A 73 -4.31 14.14 15.25
CA PHE A 73 -5.42 13.22 15.50
C PHE A 73 -5.64 12.23 14.36
N VAL A 74 -5.26 12.60 13.14
CA VAL A 74 -5.27 11.71 11.97
C VAL A 74 -4.24 10.60 12.14
N ILE A 75 -3.05 10.92 12.65
CA ILE A 75 -2.01 9.93 12.99
C ILE A 75 -2.53 8.93 14.02
N ILE A 76 -3.14 9.40 15.10
CA ILE A 76 -3.71 8.54 16.14
C ILE A 76 -4.83 7.64 15.59
N ALA A 77 -5.67 8.16 14.68
CA ALA A 77 -6.72 7.36 14.04
C ALA A 77 -6.14 6.26 13.14
N MET A 78 -5.06 6.55 12.42
CA MET A 78 -4.33 5.57 11.62
C MET A 78 -3.67 4.50 12.47
N GLU A 79 -2.98 4.90 13.56
CA GLU A 79 -2.36 3.97 14.49
C GLU A 79 -3.39 3.04 15.16
N ALA A 80 -4.55 3.58 15.53
CA ALA A 80 -5.64 2.77 16.07
C ALA A 80 -6.20 1.77 15.06
N MET A 81 -6.37 2.19 13.80
CA MET A 81 -6.81 1.28 12.73
C MET A 81 -5.80 0.17 12.48
N ASP A 82 -4.50 0.49 12.50
CA ASP A 82 -3.41 -0.47 12.30
C ASP A 82 -3.37 -1.52 13.42
N GLN A 83 -3.46 -1.10 14.68
CA GLN A 83 -3.52 -2.03 15.82
C GLN A 83 -4.77 -2.93 15.79
N LEU A 84 -5.92 -2.41 15.33
CA LEU A 84 -7.11 -3.25 15.14
C LEU A 84 -6.90 -4.26 14.02
N LEU A 85 -6.23 -3.87 12.94
CA LEU A 85 -5.97 -4.74 11.80
C LEU A 85 -5.06 -5.91 12.19
N VAL A 86 -3.96 -5.63 12.91
CA VAL A 86 -3.02 -6.65 13.43
C VAL A 86 -3.70 -7.60 14.43
N ALA A 87 -4.58 -7.07 15.28
CA ALA A 87 -5.23 -7.89 16.30
C ALA A 87 -6.29 -8.86 15.74
N CYS A 88 -6.83 -8.61 14.54
CA CYS A 88 -7.89 -9.43 13.94
C CYS A 88 -7.31 -10.60 13.13
N HIS A 89 -7.87 -11.80 13.27
CA HIS A 89 -7.47 -12.99 12.50
C HIS A 89 -8.54 -13.38 11.45
N SER A 90 -8.13 -13.34 10.17
CA SER A 90 -8.62 -13.99 8.93
C SER A 90 -10.12 -14.09 8.58
N GLN A 91 -11.07 -14.45 9.44
CA GLN A 91 -12.44 -14.83 8.96
C GLN A 91 -13.44 -13.66 8.83
N THR A 92 -13.09 -12.44 9.27
CA THR A 92 -14.04 -11.31 9.41
C THR A 92 -13.53 -9.95 8.90
N LEU A 93 -12.44 -9.95 8.13
CA LEU A 93 -11.70 -8.75 7.72
C LEU A 93 -12.29 -7.98 6.54
N ASN A 94 -13.19 -8.54 5.74
CA ASN A 94 -13.55 -7.98 4.42
C ASN A 94 -14.10 -6.54 4.44
N LEU A 95 -14.90 -6.17 5.44
CA LEU A 95 -15.54 -4.84 5.53
C LEU A 95 -14.69 -3.83 6.32
N PHE A 96 -14.01 -4.26 7.38
CA PHE A 96 -13.05 -3.41 8.08
C PHE A 96 -11.85 -3.01 7.20
N VAL A 97 -11.33 -3.95 6.40
CA VAL A 97 -10.28 -3.68 5.41
C VAL A 97 -10.79 -2.65 4.38
N GLU A 98 -12.07 -2.68 3.99
CA GLU A 98 -12.63 -1.66 3.11
C GLU A 98 -12.58 -0.26 3.75
N SER A 99 -12.97 -0.11 5.02
CA SER A 99 -12.86 1.15 5.75
C SER A 99 -11.41 1.61 5.93
N PHE A 100 -10.48 0.68 6.15
CA PHE A 100 -9.04 0.97 6.20
C PHE A 100 -8.51 1.48 4.86
N LEU A 101 -8.84 0.80 3.76
CA LEU A 101 -8.42 1.19 2.42
C LEU A 101 -9.00 2.56 2.03
N LYS A 102 -10.25 2.86 2.40
CA LYS A 102 -10.85 4.20 2.21
C LYS A 102 -10.09 5.28 2.98
N MET A 103 -9.66 4.99 4.21
CA MET A 103 -8.84 5.90 5.00
C MET A 103 -7.52 6.19 4.31
N VAL A 104 -6.79 5.15 3.93
CA VAL A 104 -5.49 5.27 3.25
C VAL A 104 -5.65 6.05 1.95
N GLN A 105 -6.65 5.72 1.12
CA GLN A 105 -6.97 6.48 -0.09
C GLN A 105 -7.17 7.97 0.23
N LYS A 106 -7.92 8.30 1.29
CA LYS A 106 -8.19 9.69 1.67
C LYS A 106 -6.95 10.46 2.11
N LEU A 107 -6.02 9.80 2.79
CA LEU A 107 -4.74 10.39 3.20
C LEU A 107 -3.82 10.59 2.00
N LEU A 108 -3.83 9.63 1.08
CA LEU A 108 -3.07 9.69 -0.16
C LEU A 108 -3.59 10.78 -1.12
N GLU A 109 -4.90 11.04 -1.15
CA GLU A 109 -5.53 12.15 -1.89
C GLU A 109 -5.25 13.52 -1.27
N SER A 110 -4.69 13.58 -0.05
CA SER A 110 -4.38 14.86 0.58
C SER A 110 -3.17 15.52 -0.07
N THR A 111 -3.10 16.86 -0.04
CA THR A 111 -1.96 17.62 -0.56
C THR A 111 -0.80 17.73 0.43
N ASP A 112 -0.88 17.03 1.57
CA ASP A 112 0.10 17.08 2.65
C ASP A 112 1.08 15.89 2.56
N PRO A 113 2.37 16.12 2.29
CA PRO A 113 3.37 15.05 2.20
C PRO A 113 3.45 14.18 3.45
N GLN A 114 3.22 14.73 4.66
CA GLN A 114 3.30 13.94 5.90
C GLN A 114 2.17 12.90 5.97
N LEU A 115 0.96 13.26 5.53
CA LEU A 115 -0.17 12.35 5.48
C LEU A 115 0.01 11.29 4.38
N GLN A 116 0.59 11.67 3.23
CA GLN A 116 0.93 10.73 2.16
C GLN A 116 1.99 9.71 2.61
N ILE A 117 3.04 10.15 3.32
CA ILE A 117 4.07 9.27 3.88
C ILE A 117 3.48 8.33 4.92
N LEU A 118 2.69 8.85 5.87
CA LEU A 118 2.01 8.04 6.89
C LEU A 118 1.16 6.96 6.23
N ALA A 119 0.35 7.34 5.23
CA ALA A 119 -0.47 6.40 4.49
C ALA A 119 0.38 5.33 3.81
N THR A 120 1.49 5.70 3.17
CA THR A 120 2.39 4.75 2.50
C THR A 120 3.05 3.76 3.47
N GLN A 121 3.45 4.23 4.67
CA GLN A 121 4.09 3.41 5.69
C GLN A 121 3.10 2.45 6.36
N SER A 122 1.94 2.95 6.81
CA SER A 122 0.90 2.13 7.44
C SER A 122 0.28 1.12 6.47
N TYR A 123 0.32 1.39 5.17
CA TYR A 123 -0.21 0.50 4.14
C TYR A 123 0.66 -0.73 3.87
N SER A 124 1.98 -0.63 4.05
CA SER A 124 2.93 -1.68 3.68
C SER A 124 2.84 -2.91 4.58
N TYR A 125 2.63 -2.73 5.88
CA TYR A 125 2.72 -3.84 6.83
C TYR A 125 1.37 -4.54 7.02
N SER A 126 0.30 -3.79 7.28
CA SER A 126 -0.98 -4.35 7.71
C SER A 126 -1.91 -4.78 6.56
N VAL A 127 -1.80 -4.20 5.36
CA VAL A 127 -2.54 -4.68 4.17
C VAL A 127 -1.95 -5.97 3.64
N VAL A 128 -0.62 -6.12 3.67
CA VAL A 128 0.06 -7.35 3.26
C VAL A 128 -0.26 -8.48 4.23
N GLU A 129 -0.20 -8.23 5.55
CA GLU A 129 -0.57 -9.21 6.57
C GLU A 129 -2.06 -9.61 6.49
N ALA A 130 -2.97 -8.66 6.31
CA ALA A 130 -4.40 -8.95 6.14
C ALA A 130 -4.72 -9.70 4.83
N LEU A 131 -3.98 -9.44 3.74
CA LEU A 131 -4.10 -10.19 2.49
C LEU A 131 -3.47 -11.59 2.59
N MET A 132 -2.35 -11.75 3.31
CA MET A 132 -1.70 -13.04 3.54
C MET A 132 -2.55 -13.96 4.42
N GLN A 133 -3.16 -13.46 5.48
CA GLN A 133 -4.06 -14.25 6.33
C GLN A 133 -5.30 -14.76 5.59
N HIS A 134 -5.73 -14.07 4.52
CA HIS A 134 -6.78 -14.55 3.61
C HIS A 134 -6.28 -15.54 2.56
N LEU A 135 -5.01 -15.43 2.12
CA LEU A 135 -4.35 -16.40 1.24
C LEU A 135 -4.06 -17.73 1.95
N ASP A 136 -3.67 -17.70 3.22
CA ASP A 136 -3.40 -18.91 4.02
C ASP A 136 -4.69 -19.64 4.43
N ALA A 137 -5.79 -18.90 4.70
CA ALA A 137 -7.09 -19.50 4.98
C ALA A 137 -7.79 -20.07 3.72
N GLY A 138 -7.40 -19.61 2.52
CA GLY A 138 -7.84 -20.16 1.24
C GLY A 138 -6.92 -21.23 0.65
N GLY A 139 -5.83 -21.57 1.36
CA GLY A 139 -4.79 -22.49 0.90
C GLY A 139 -5.24 -23.95 0.80
N ASP A 140 -6.40 -24.31 1.35
CA ASP A 140 -7.03 -25.60 1.11
C ASP A 140 -8.55 -25.42 0.94
N ARG A 141 -9.01 -25.47 -0.32
CA ARG A 141 -10.43 -25.60 -0.78
C ARG A 141 -11.28 -24.33 -0.96
N SER A 142 -10.95 -23.46 -1.92
CA SER A 142 -12.00 -22.66 -2.58
C SER A 142 -11.80 -22.53 -4.08
N THR A 143 -12.70 -23.16 -4.84
CA THR A 143 -12.81 -23.13 -6.30
C THR A 143 -13.61 -21.93 -6.82
N ASP A 144 -13.84 -20.90 -6.00
CA ASP A 144 -14.77 -19.83 -6.35
C ASP A 144 -14.06 -18.66 -7.04
N ALA A 145 -14.27 -18.54 -8.36
CA ALA A 145 -13.67 -17.52 -9.23
C ALA A 145 -13.93 -16.08 -8.76
N ARG A 146 -14.95 -15.86 -7.93
CA ARG A 146 -15.34 -14.56 -7.38
C ARG A 146 -14.34 -14.00 -6.37
N ASP A 147 -13.74 -14.85 -5.52
CA ASP A 147 -12.78 -14.39 -4.50
C ASP A 147 -11.42 -14.06 -5.12
N TYR A 148 -10.96 -14.86 -6.09
CA TYR A 148 -9.78 -14.52 -6.91
C TYR A 148 -9.96 -13.20 -7.66
N THR A 149 -11.17 -12.95 -8.20
CA THR A 149 -11.49 -11.70 -8.92
C THR A 149 -11.51 -10.49 -7.99
N ARG A 150 -11.97 -10.64 -6.74
CA ARG A 150 -11.97 -9.59 -5.72
C ARG A 150 -10.56 -9.27 -5.23
N VAL A 151 -9.73 -10.28 -4.97
CA VAL A 151 -8.31 -10.09 -4.62
C VAL A 151 -7.55 -9.41 -5.76
N ARG A 152 -7.82 -9.82 -7.01
CA ARG A 152 -7.24 -9.18 -8.21
C ARG A 152 -7.71 -7.74 -8.40
N ALA A 153 -8.98 -7.44 -8.12
CA ALA A 153 -9.55 -6.10 -8.20
C ALA A 153 -9.01 -5.17 -7.10
N ALA A 154 -8.93 -5.66 -5.85
CA ALA A 154 -8.33 -4.95 -4.74
C ALA A 154 -6.86 -4.61 -5.06
N ARG A 155 -6.07 -5.60 -5.50
CA ARG A 155 -4.67 -5.44 -5.90
C ARG A 155 -4.49 -4.48 -7.08
N ALA A 156 -5.38 -4.51 -8.07
CA ALA A 156 -5.35 -3.55 -9.18
C ALA A 156 -5.71 -2.12 -8.74
N ALA A 157 -6.66 -1.97 -7.81
CA ALA A 157 -7.05 -0.68 -7.24
C ALA A 157 -5.91 -0.09 -6.39
N VAL A 158 -5.27 -0.92 -5.56
CA VAL A 158 -4.06 -0.60 -4.77
C VAL A 158 -2.96 -0.04 -5.68
N LEU A 159 -2.56 -0.82 -6.68
CA LEU A 159 -1.47 -0.45 -7.57
C LEU A 159 -1.84 0.76 -8.46
N SER A 160 -3.10 0.88 -8.86
CA SER A 160 -3.57 2.03 -9.65
C SER A 160 -3.57 3.33 -8.84
N ASN A 161 -3.94 3.28 -7.55
CA ASN A 161 -3.89 4.44 -6.68
C ASN A 161 -2.44 4.86 -6.44
N ILE A 162 -1.56 3.91 -6.08
CA ILE A 162 -0.11 4.12 -5.94
C ILE A 162 0.51 4.82 -7.16
N VAL A 163 0.16 4.37 -8.37
CA VAL A 163 0.62 4.95 -9.64
C VAL A 163 0.07 6.36 -9.88
N ALA A 164 -1.22 6.59 -9.61
CA ALA A 164 -1.86 7.89 -9.83
C ALA A 164 -1.27 8.98 -8.92
N ILE A 165 -0.84 8.63 -7.71
CA ILE A 165 -0.29 9.55 -6.73
C ILE A 165 1.21 9.80 -6.98
N ALA A 166 1.95 8.82 -7.47
CA ALA A 166 3.33 9.00 -7.95
C ALA A 166 3.45 10.02 -9.10
N ALA A 167 2.33 10.35 -9.77
CA ALA A 167 2.23 11.39 -10.78
C ALA A 167 1.81 12.77 -10.22
N ALA A 168 1.49 12.88 -8.93
CA ALA A 168 1.07 14.12 -8.29
C ALA A 168 2.27 14.94 -7.77
N ASP A 169 2.21 16.26 -7.94
CA ASP A 169 3.30 17.22 -7.68
C ASP A 169 3.66 17.28 -6.18
N SER A 170 4.90 16.95 -5.81
CA SER A 170 5.44 17.07 -4.45
C SER A 170 6.80 17.80 -4.45
N LYS A 171 7.19 18.41 -3.31
CA LYS A 171 8.43 19.19 -3.18
C LYS A 171 9.67 18.29 -3.26
N GLU A 172 10.71 18.74 -3.96
CA GLU A 172 11.88 17.96 -4.43
C GLU A 172 12.68 17.17 -3.36
N THR A 173 12.63 17.56 -2.09
CA THR A 173 13.27 16.84 -0.96
C THR A 173 12.38 15.77 -0.35
N ASP A 174 11.08 16.05 -0.20
CA ASP A 174 10.08 15.09 0.31
C ASP A 174 9.77 14.04 -0.77
N GLU A 175 9.93 14.43 -2.04
CA GLU A 175 9.75 13.58 -3.21
C GLU A 175 10.66 12.34 -3.18
N LYS A 176 11.92 12.46 -2.75
CA LYS A 176 12.84 11.30 -2.69
C LYS A 176 12.47 10.32 -1.59
N LEU A 177 12.15 10.82 -0.39
CA LEU A 177 11.71 10.00 0.73
C LEU A 177 10.40 9.30 0.39
N TYR A 178 9.49 10.00 -0.29
CA TYR A 178 8.24 9.45 -0.79
C TYR A 178 8.46 8.36 -1.85
N GLN A 179 9.32 8.61 -2.85
CA GLN A 179 9.70 7.62 -3.85
C GLN A 179 10.25 6.33 -3.21
N GLU A 180 11.15 6.48 -2.23
CA GLU A 180 11.79 5.37 -1.54
C GLU A 180 10.78 4.58 -0.70
N ALA A 181 9.92 5.26 0.05
CA ALA A 181 8.83 4.63 0.80
C ALA A 181 7.91 3.82 -0.12
N LEU A 182 7.56 4.36 -1.29
CA LEU A 182 6.68 3.70 -2.25
C LEU A 182 7.32 2.45 -2.88
N ILE A 183 8.60 2.54 -3.25
CA ILE A 183 9.36 1.40 -3.79
C ILE A 183 9.51 0.31 -2.74
N ASN A 184 9.82 0.69 -1.49
CA ASN A 184 9.95 -0.26 -0.39
C ASN A 184 8.62 -0.95 -0.09
N ALA A 185 7.51 -0.22 -0.07
CA ALA A 185 6.19 -0.80 0.15
C ALA A 185 5.76 -1.78 -0.94
N LEU A 186 6.01 -1.44 -2.22
CA LEU A 186 5.76 -2.36 -3.33
C LEU A 186 6.66 -3.60 -3.29
N GLY A 187 7.91 -3.44 -2.85
CA GLY A 187 8.84 -4.53 -2.63
C GLY A 187 8.38 -5.47 -1.53
N GLU A 188 8.11 -4.93 -0.35
CA GLU A 188 7.63 -5.68 0.82
C GLU A 188 6.31 -6.40 0.51
N PHE A 189 5.39 -5.75 -0.19
CA PHE A 189 4.17 -6.39 -0.68
C PHE A 189 4.46 -7.58 -1.60
N ALA A 190 5.45 -7.46 -2.49
CA ALA A 190 5.78 -8.53 -3.41
C ALA A 190 6.56 -9.69 -2.77
N ASP A 191 7.41 -9.42 -1.79
CA ASP A 191 8.25 -10.41 -1.11
C ASP A 191 7.41 -11.49 -0.43
N HIS A 192 6.25 -11.09 0.07
CA HIS A 192 5.28 -11.94 0.75
C HIS A 192 4.39 -12.75 -0.20
N LEU A 193 4.49 -12.53 -1.50
CA LEU A 193 3.66 -13.23 -2.47
C LEU A 193 4.37 -14.46 -3.05
N PRO A 194 3.61 -15.53 -3.38
CA PRO A 194 4.15 -16.63 -4.14
C PRO A 194 4.70 -16.16 -5.49
N ASP A 195 5.76 -16.80 -5.97
CA ASP A 195 6.44 -16.38 -7.19
C ASP A 195 5.50 -16.34 -8.40
N PHE A 196 4.57 -17.29 -8.53
CA PHE A 196 3.58 -17.29 -9.61
C PHE A 196 2.67 -16.05 -9.64
N GLN A 197 2.54 -15.32 -8.53
CA GLN A 197 1.81 -14.05 -8.48
C GLN A 197 2.71 -12.83 -8.68
N LYS A 198 4.02 -12.95 -8.46
CA LYS A 198 4.97 -11.85 -8.69
C LYS A 198 5.01 -11.46 -10.16
N ILE A 199 4.89 -12.43 -11.07
CA ILE A 199 4.85 -12.14 -12.51
C ILE A 199 3.65 -11.28 -12.92
N ASP A 200 2.49 -11.46 -12.28
CA ASP A 200 1.30 -10.63 -12.52
C ASP A 200 1.51 -9.19 -12.04
N ILE A 201 2.22 -8.99 -10.91
CA ILE A 201 2.62 -7.65 -10.46
C ILE A 201 3.59 -7.02 -11.44
N MET A 202 4.62 -7.77 -11.85
CA MET A 202 5.61 -7.28 -12.81
C MET A 202 4.93 -6.87 -14.12
N MET A 203 3.98 -7.67 -14.61
CA MET A 203 3.14 -7.36 -15.76
C MET A 203 2.24 -6.15 -15.53
N PHE A 204 1.68 -5.96 -14.34
CA PHE A 204 0.91 -4.77 -14.03
C PHE A 204 1.79 -3.51 -14.06
N ILE A 205 2.94 -3.54 -13.37
CA ILE A 205 3.86 -2.40 -13.26
C ILE A 205 4.39 -2.02 -14.64
N ILE A 206 4.90 -2.98 -15.43
CA ILE A 206 5.50 -2.69 -16.74
C ILE A 206 4.50 -2.04 -17.69
N ASN A 207 3.23 -2.44 -17.65
CA ASN A 207 2.16 -1.87 -18.48
C ASN A 207 1.70 -0.48 -18.01
N LYS A 208 2.10 -0.05 -16.81
CA LYS A 208 1.85 1.29 -16.27
C LYS A 208 3.05 2.24 -16.44
N VAL A 209 4.21 1.74 -16.86
CA VAL A 209 5.40 2.59 -17.10
C VAL A 209 5.12 3.53 -18.28
N PRO A 210 5.26 4.85 -18.11
CA PRO A 210 5.12 5.80 -19.22
C PRO A 210 6.14 5.52 -20.34
N SER A 211 5.64 5.31 -21.56
CA SER A 211 6.48 5.10 -22.75
C SER A 211 6.89 6.43 -23.37
N SER A 212 8.19 6.66 -23.51
CA SER A 212 8.75 7.87 -24.14
C SER A 212 8.49 7.98 -25.66
N GLN A 213 7.75 7.05 -26.25
CA GLN A 213 7.39 7.04 -27.68
C GLN A 213 6.28 8.02 -28.05
N ARG A 214 5.60 8.64 -27.08
CA ARG A 214 4.66 9.74 -27.39
C ARG A 214 5.49 10.99 -27.68
N ALA A 215 5.28 11.59 -28.85
CA ALA A 215 6.03 12.73 -29.42
C ALA A 215 6.08 14.02 -28.57
N ASN A 216 5.59 14.00 -27.33
CA ASN A 216 5.81 15.06 -26.36
C ASN A 216 6.99 14.70 -25.48
N LYS A 217 7.96 15.62 -25.39
CA LYS A 217 8.98 15.65 -24.33
C LYS A 217 8.27 15.36 -23.00
N GLY A 218 8.47 14.15 -22.46
CA GLY A 218 7.76 13.70 -21.25
C GLY A 218 7.94 14.72 -20.13
N THR A 219 6.88 14.97 -19.38
CA THR A 219 6.94 15.93 -18.27
C THR A 219 7.92 15.45 -17.19
N LYS A 220 8.40 16.34 -16.31
CA LYS A 220 9.21 15.95 -15.15
C LYS A 220 8.49 14.87 -14.32
N ALA A 221 7.16 14.97 -14.20
CA ALA A 221 6.31 13.98 -13.56
C ALA A 221 6.31 12.62 -14.28
N ASP A 222 6.27 12.59 -15.62
CA ASP A 222 6.36 11.33 -16.39
C ASP A 222 7.71 10.63 -16.18
N ALA A 223 8.79 11.39 -16.16
CA ALA A 223 10.14 10.88 -15.90
C ALA A 223 10.28 10.35 -14.47
N MET A 224 9.68 11.03 -13.49
CA MET A 224 9.62 10.61 -12.10
C MET A 224 8.83 9.30 -11.97
N LEU A 225 7.62 9.24 -12.52
CA LEU A 225 6.77 8.06 -12.51
C LEU A 225 7.45 6.86 -13.18
N GLN A 226 8.09 7.08 -14.34
CA GLN A 226 8.89 6.06 -15.00
C GLN A 226 10.02 5.56 -14.08
N SER A 227 10.73 6.46 -13.40
CA SER A 227 11.78 6.05 -12.46
C SER A 227 11.25 5.26 -11.27
N ILE A 228 10.08 5.62 -10.72
CA ILE A 228 9.46 4.91 -9.59
C ILE A 228 9.10 3.49 -10.04
N LEU A 229 8.34 3.37 -11.13
CA LEU A 229 7.82 2.08 -11.57
C LEU A 229 8.93 1.13 -12.01
N LEU A 230 9.98 1.62 -12.66
CA LEU A 230 11.13 0.78 -13.01
C LEU A 230 11.91 0.32 -11.76
N LYS A 231 12.08 1.18 -10.75
CA LYS A 231 12.73 0.78 -9.50
C LYS A 231 11.87 -0.21 -8.69
N SER A 232 10.56 0.00 -8.65
CA SER A 232 9.63 -0.95 -8.03
C SER A 232 9.66 -2.29 -8.76
N LEU A 233 9.63 -2.28 -10.10
CA LEU A 233 9.74 -3.50 -10.90
C LEU A 233 11.05 -4.25 -10.61
N LEU A 234 12.16 -3.52 -10.50
CA LEU A 234 13.45 -4.10 -10.11
C LEU A 234 13.39 -4.71 -8.70
N LYS A 235 12.80 -4.01 -7.73
CA LYS A 235 12.66 -4.50 -6.35
C LYS A 235 11.86 -5.81 -6.30
N VAL A 236 10.72 -5.88 -6.98
CA VAL A 236 9.94 -7.13 -7.13
C VAL A 236 10.76 -8.20 -7.85
N GLY A 237 11.58 -7.81 -8.83
CA GLY A 237 12.51 -8.69 -9.53
C GLY A 237 13.53 -9.37 -8.63
N THR A 238 14.05 -8.67 -7.62
CA THR A 238 15.08 -9.23 -6.71
C THR A 238 14.59 -10.37 -5.85
N THR A 239 13.28 -10.49 -5.64
CA THR A 239 12.71 -11.54 -4.78
C THR A 239 11.94 -12.59 -5.55
N TYR A 240 11.86 -12.44 -6.88
CA TYR A 240 11.18 -13.41 -7.73
C TYR A 240 12.07 -14.61 -8.03
N ARG A 241 11.63 -15.79 -7.58
CA ARG A 241 12.33 -17.04 -7.82
C ARG A 241 11.53 -17.91 -8.78
N THR A 242 12.16 -18.32 -9.88
CA THR A 242 11.54 -19.27 -10.81
C THR A 242 12.52 -20.33 -11.28
N VAL A 243 12.01 -21.55 -11.38
CA VAL A 243 12.76 -22.70 -11.93
C VAL A 243 12.75 -22.71 -13.45
N GLU A 244 11.68 -22.22 -14.09
CA GLU A 244 11.50 -22.23 -15.54
C GLU A 244 11.70 -20.84 -16.14
N LEU A 245 12.56 -20.74 -17.16
CA LEU A 245 12.83 -19.47 -17.85
C LEU A 245 11.60 -18.92 -18.57
N SER A 246 10.74 -19.78 -19.12
CA SER A 246 9.47 -19.40 -19.76
C SER A 246 8.48 -18.76 -18.79
N LYS A 247 8.54 -19.13 -17.50
CA LYS A 247 7.77 -18.49 -16.42
C LYS A 247 8.43 -17.20 -15.94
N ALA A 248 9.77 -17.13 -15.96
CA ALA A 248 10.51 -15.90 -15.67
C ALA A 248 10.23 -14.80 -16.70
N PHE A 249 10.15 -15.20 -17.98
CA PHE A 249 9.92 -14.32 -19.12
C PHE A 249 8.76 -14.83 -19.99
N PRO A 250 7.50 -14.59 -19.57
CA PRO A 250 6.38 -14.70 -20.49
C PRO A 250 6.62 -13.78 -21.70
N ALA A 251 6.25 -14.23 -22.90
CA ALA A 251 6.52 -13.49 -24.15
C ALA A 251 6.04 -12.03 -24.08
N ALA A 252 4.84 -11.80 -23.58
CA ALA A 252 4.27 -10.46 -23.41
C ALA A 252 5.08 -9.57 -22.45
N PHE A 253 5.64 -10.15 -21.39
CA PHE A 253 6.45 -9.42 -20.41
C PHE A 253 7.79 -9.01 -21.02
N LEU A 254 8.46 -9.95 -21.69
CA LEU A 254 9.72 -9.70 -22.37
C LEU A 254 9.56 -8.64 -23.47
N GLU A 255 8.50 -8.74 -24.27
CA GLU A 255 8.20 -7.77 -25.32
C GLU A 255 7.96 -6.36 -24.74
N ALA A 256 7.23 -6.26 -23.62
CA ALA A 256 7.02 -4.99 -22.94
C ALA A 256 8.34 -4.36 -22.43
N LEU A 257 9.22 -5.16 -21.83
CA LEU A 257 10.56 -4.71 -21.38
C LEU A 257 11.40 -4.19 -22.56
N LEU A 258 11.46 -4.93 -23.66
CA LEU A 258 12.24 -4.56 -24.84
C LEU A 258 11.68 -3.31 -25.53
N ARG A 259 10.36 -3.20 -25.65
CA ARG A 259 9.68 -2.03 -26.22
C ARG A 259 9.99 -0.76 -25.43
N LEU A 260 9.94 -0.85 -24.10
CA LEU A 260 10.32 0.26 -23.22
C LEU A 260 11.80 0.60 -23.34
N ALA A 261 12.69 -0.40 -23.41
CA ALA A 261 14.13 -0.18 -23.53
C ALA A 261 14.53 0.54 -24.82
N GLY A 262 13.82 0.24 -25.93
CA GLY A 262 14.03 0.88 -27.23
C GLY A 262 13.68 2.38 -27.25
N GLY A 263 12.67 2.79 -26.48
CA GLY A 263 12.26 4.20 -26.38
C GLY A 263 12.82 4.96 -25.18
N ALA A 264 13.37 4.29 -24.17
CA ALA A 264 13.78 4.90 -22.91
C ALA A 264 15.08 5.72 -23.02
N GLY A 265 15.19 6.78 -22.20
CA GLY A 265 16.45 7.51 -21.99
C GLY A 265 17.53 6.67 -21.29
N GLY A 266 18.79 7.12 -21.31
CA GLY A 266 19.94 6.32 -20.86
C GLY A 266 19.81 5.75 -19.44
N ARG A 267 19.31 6.53 -18.49
CA ARG A 267 19.09 6.09 -17.09
C ARG A 267 18.02 5.00 -16.97
N ALA A 268 16.87 5.18 -17.63
CA ALA A 268 15.78 4.20 -17.63
C ALA A 268 16.18 2.91 -18.36
N ARG A 269 16.94 3.02 -19.46
CA ARG A 269 17.51 1.87 -20.17
C ARG A 269 18.47 1.06 -19.29
N ALA A 270 19.34 1.72 -18.52
CA ALA A 270 20.22 1.04 -17.58
C ALA A 270 19.43 0.28 -16.50
N THR A 271 18.35 0.86 -15.95
CA THR A 271 17.47 0.16 -15.01
C THR A 271 16.79 -1.04 -15.65
N LEU A 272 16.28 -0.91 -16.88
CA LEU A 272 15.68 -2.01 -17.63
C LEU A 272 16.65 -3.16 -17.89
N GLN A 273 17.90 -2.85 -18.25
CA GLN A 273 18.95 -3.86 -18.36
C GLN A 273 19.20 -4.55 -17.02
N ARG A 274 19.28 -3.79 -15.92
CA ARG A 274 19.44 -4.36 -14.58
C ARG A 274 18.28 -5.27 -14.18
N ILE A 275 17.04 -4.94 -14.57
CA ILE A 275 15.87 -5.81 -14.39
C ILE A 275 16.05 -7.12 -15.16
N LEU A 276 16.38 -7.04 -16.45
CA LEU A 276 16.64 -8.23 -17.28
C LEU A 276 17.73 -9.12 -16.67
N HIS A 277 18.85 -8.52 -16.25
CA HIS A 277 19.93 -9.24 -15.58
C HIS A 277 19.47 -9.88 -14.27
N THR A 278 18.74 -9.17 -13.42
CA THR A 278 18.23 -9.70 -12.14
C THR A 278 17.34 -10.92 -12.36
N LEU A 279 16.48 -10.87 -13.39
CA LEU A 279 15.56 -11.96 -13.70
C LEU A 279 16.24 -13.15 -14.41
N LEU A 280 17.32 -12.89 -15.16
CA LEU A 280 18.13 -13.93 -15.80
C LEU A 280 19.08 -14.62 -14.81
N ASP A 281 19.71 -13.84 -13.95
CA ASP A 281 20.75 -14.28 -13.02
C ASP A 281 20.15 -14.91 -11.76
N ARG A 282 19.61 -16.11 -11.93
CA ARG A 282 18.90 -16.87 -10.90
C ARG A 282 19.79 -17.43 -9.78
N ARG A 283 21.11 -17.27 -9.87
CA ARG A 283 22.08 -17.83 -8.92
C ARG A 283 23.13 -16.82 -8.46
N ASP A 284 22.84 -15.53 -8.61
CA ASP A 284 23.75 -14.44 -8.24
C ASP A 284 25.16 -14.59 -8.85
N ASN A 285 25.24 -15.13 -10.06
CA ASN A 285 26.48 -15.39 -10.78
C ASN A 285 27.17 -14.10 -11.23
N ALA A 286 26.51 -12.95 -11.22
CA ALA A 286 27.08 -11.67 -11.64
C ALA A 286 28.41 -11.36 -10.92
N THR A 287 28.51 -11.70 -9.63
CA THR A 287 29.75 -11.53 -8.86
C THR A 287 30.87 -12.49 -9.29
N ARG A 288 30.50 -13.67 -9.78
CA ARG A 288 31.43 -14.72 -10.24
C ARG A 288 32.02 -14.43 -11.61
N VAL A 289 31.32 -13.65 -12.45
CA VAL A 289 31.80 -13.24 -13.77
C VAL A 289 32.82 -12.10 -13.67
N ALA A 290 32.72 -11.26 -12.63
CA ALA A 290 33.64 -10.15 -12.40
C ALA A 290 35.04 -10.58 -11.92
N ALA A 291 35.15 -11.78 -11.36
CA ALA A 291 36.41 -12.41 -10.94
C ALA A 291 36.53 -13.78 -11.62
N PRO A 292 36.96 -13.84 -12.89
CA PRO A 292 37.17 -15.11 -13.57
C PRO A 292 38.24 -15.91 -12.82
N THR A 293 37.85 -17.07 -12.32
CA THR A 293 38.75 -18.09 -11.75
C THR A 293 39.51 -18.81 -12.84
#